data_AF-A0A662PT40-F1
#
_entry.id   AF-A0A662PT40-F1
#
_cell.length_a   1.000
_cell.length_b   1.000
_cell.length_c   1.000
_cell.angle_alpha   90.00
_cell.angle_beta   90.00
_cell.angle_gamma   90.00
#
_symmetry.space_group_name_H-M   'P 1'
#
loop_
_entity.id
_entity.type
_entity.pdbx_description
1 polymer ?
#
loop_
_entity_poly.entity_id
_entity_poly.type
_entity_poly.pdbx_seq_one_letter_code
_entity_poly.pdbx_strand_id
1 'polypeptide(L)'
;MPNSWTNKLSSESKWFKASQLEKQGKLEEAIKLYLEEAKDQEAKSLALSALSMLSAAKCAAKLGKENAFEYFREAGRKYEEYGDSIMNISPNSSAWAYKIASKCYNWAGDQKAADNALKKAEFLLEKVGEKVERYFPLFKQYTSKKDEK
;
A
#
# COMPACT_ATOMS: atom_id res chain seq x y z
N MET A 1 19.51 -12.60 36.15
CA MET A 1 18.93 -12.74 34.80
C MET A 1 18.20 -11.45 34.46
N PRO A 2 18.54 -10.74 33.37
CA PRO A 2 17.88 -9.48 33.05
C PRO A 2 16.42 -9.72 32.63
N ASN A 3 15.55 -8.84 33.11
CA ASN A 3 14.11 -9.03 33.27
C ASN A 3 13.29 -9.10 31.96
N SER A 4 12.27 -9.97 32.02
CA SER A 4 11.18 -10.34 31.09
C SER A 4 10.42 -9.23 30.32
N TRP A 5 10.72 -7.95 30.54
CA TRP A 5 10.02 -6.84 29.90
C TRP A 5 10.68 -6.36 28.60
N THR A 6 12.01 -6.44 28.51
CA THR A 6 12.74 -6.05 27.29
C THR A 6 12.51 -7.04 26.14
N ASN A 7 12.26 -8.32 26.44
CA ASN A 7 11.86 -9.31 25.44
C ASN A 7 10.47 -9.05 24.85
N LYS A 8 9.56 -8.43 25.60
CA LYS A 8 8.24 -7.98 25.10
C LYS A 8 8.33 -6.79 24.14
N LEU A 9 9.37 -5.96 24.25
CA LEU A 9 9.70 -4.94 23.24
C LEU A 9 10.37 -5.55 22.00
N SER A 10 11.05 -6.70 22.15
CA SER A 10 11.63 -7.41 20.99
C SER A 10 10.56 -7.99 20.06
N SER A 11 9.36 -8.30 20.57
CA SER A 11 8.21 -8.85 19.82
C SER A 11 7.35 -7.81 19.09
N GLU A 12 7.77 -6.54 19.02
CA GLU A 12 7.09 -5.56 18.17
C GLU A 12 7.31 -5.93 16.69
N SER A 13 6.23 -5.97 15.90
CA SER A 13 6.27 -6.25 14.47
C SER A 13 7.23 -5.30 13.76
N LYS A 14 7.90 -5.74 12.69
CA LYS A 14 8.84 -4.87 11.97
C LYS A 14 8.09 -3.66 11.42
N TRP A 15 6.82 -3.83 11.05
CA TRP A 15 5.93 -2.71 10.68
C TRP A 15 5.84 -1.62 11.76
N PHE A 16 5.66 -2.01 13.02
CA PHE A 16 5.54 -1.04 14.12
C PHE A 16 6.85 -0.29 14.34
N LYS A 17 7.97 -1.02 14.35
CA LYS A 17 9.33 -0.42 14.43
C LYS A 17 9.59 0.52 13.25
N ALA A 18 9.23 0.13 12.04
CA ALA A 18 9.33 0.96 10.84
C ALA A 18 8.50 2.25 10.97
N SER A 19 7.27 2.16 11.50
CA SER A 19 6.41 3.33 11.71
C SER A 19 6.99 4.32 12.72
N GLN A 20 7.65 3.82 13.77
CA GLN A 20 8.35 4.69 14.71
C GLN A 20 9.52 5.42 14.04
N LEU A 21 10.31 4.72 13.22
CA LEU A 21 11.42 5.33 12.46
C LEU A 21 10.91 6.35 11.45
N GLU A 22 9.82 6.07 10.74
CA GLU A 22 9.17 7.01 9.82
C GLU A 22 8.79 8.32 10.53
N LYS A 23 8.19 8.22 11.73
CA LYS A 23 7.83 9.38 12.56
C LYS A 23 9.04 10.17 13.03
N GLN A 24 10.17 9.51 13.23
CA GLN A 24 11.46 10.15 13.57
C GLN A 24 12.18 10.75 12.36
N GLY A 25 11.63 10.61 11.14
CA GLY A 25 12.28 11.08 9.90
C GLY A 25 13.38 10.15 9.37
N LYS A 26 13.55 8.99 10.00
CA LYS A 26 14.52 7.95 9.63
C LYS A 26 13.99 7.08 8.50
N LEU A 27 13.78 7.70 7.34
CA LEU A 27 12.99 7.12 6.25
C LEU A 27 13.72 5.94 5.57
N GLU A 28 15.05 5.97 5.42
CA GLU A 28 15.80 4.86 4.81
C GLU A 28 15.68 3.58 5.62
N GLU A 29 15.77 3.68 6.95
CA GLU A 29 15.66 2.53 7.85
C GLU A 29 14.22 2.03 7.93
N ALA A 30 13.24 2.95 7.94
CA ALA A 30 11.83 2.61 7.86
C ALA A 30 11.51 1.82 6.57
N ILE A 31 12.03 2.25 5.41
CA ILE A 31 11.84 1.55 4.13
C ILE A 31 12.35 0.11 4.23
N LYS A 32 13.56 -0.11 4.75
CA LYS A 32 14.12 -1.47 4.87
C LYS A 32 13.22 -2.38 5.68
N LEU A 33 12.78 -1.93 6.86
CA LEU A 33 11.91 -2.72 7.72
C LEU A 33 10.53 -2.97 7.11
N TYR A 34 9.95 -1.99 6.41
CA TYR A 34 8.68 -2.17 5.71
C TYR A 34 8.80 -3.18 4.55
N LEU A 35 9.89 -3.16 3.79
CA LEU A 35 10.13 -4.13 2.72
C LEU A 35 10.34 -5.55 3.26
N GLU A 36 11.03 -5.69 4.39
CA GLU A 36 11.16 -6.99 5.05
C GLU A 36 9.83 -7.51 5.58
N GLU A 37 9.06 -6.66 6.27
CA GLU A 37 7.72 -7.05 6.73
C GLU A 37 6.82 -7.43 5.56
N ALA A 38 6.87 -6.68 4.45
CA ALA A 38 6.09 -6.98 3.27
C ALA A 38 6.33 -8.41 2.79
N LYS A 39 7.60 -8.85 2.74
CA LYS A 39 7.99 -10.22 2.36
C LYS A 39 7.56 -11.25 3.40
N ASP A 40 7.79 -10.98 4.69
CA ASP A 40 7.44 -11.91 5.78
C ASP A 40 5.93 -12.18 5.85
N GLN A 41 5.11 -11.23 5.39
CA GLN A 41 3.66 -11.31 5.37
C GLN A 41 3.08 -11.93 4.10
N GLU A 42 3.84 -12.12 3.01
CA GLU A 42 3.30 -12.67 1.75
C GLU A 42 2.58 -14.01 1.95
N ALA A 43 3.15 -14.90 2.77
CA ALA A 43 2.56 -16.20 3.07
C ALA A 43 1.51 -16.20 4.20
N LYS A 44 1.38 -15.10 4.95
CA LYS A 44 0.55 -15.02 6.17
C LYS A 44 -0.67 -14.14 5.97
N SER A 45 -0.49 -12.97 5.36
CA SER A 45 -1.51 -11.97 5.15
C SER A 45 -1.13 -11.07 3.97
N LEU A 46 -1.76 -11.32 2.82
CA LEU A 46 -1.62 -10.46 1.64
C LEU A 46 -1.96 -8.99 1.94
N ALA A 47 -2.95 -8.75 2.81
CA ALA A 47 -3.32 -7.41 3.24
C ALA A 47 -2.18 -6.68 3.97
N LEU A 48 -1.52 -7.35 4.93
CA LEU A 48 -0.39 -6.76 5.65
C LEU A 48 0.85 -6.64 4.76
N SER A 49 1.06 -7.58 3.84
CA SER A 49 2.10 -7.48 2.82
C SER A 49 1.92 -6.24 1.95
N ALA A 50 0.71 -6.03 1.41
CA ALA A 50 0.36 -4.87 0.60
C ALA A 50 0.46 -3.55 1.37
N LEU A 51 -0.01 -3.51 2.61
CA LEU A 51 0.09 -2.34 3.48
C LEU A 51 1.55 -1.97 3.76
N SER A 52 2.38 -2.95 4.11
CA SER A 52 3.81 -2.75 4.38
C SER A 52 4.52 -2.21 3.13
N MET A 53 4.22 -2.79 1.97
CA MET A 53 4.80 -2.33 0.70
C MET A 53 4.40 -0.90 0.36
N LEU A 54 3.12 -0.52 0.58
CA LEU A 54 2.67 0.85 0.39
C LEU A 54 3.35 1.84 1.35
N SER A 55 3.57 1.46 2.61
CA SER A 55 4.31 2.30 3.56
C SER A 55 5.75 2.53 3.11
N ALA A 56 6.43 1.49 2.61
CA ALA A 56 7.76 1.63 2.00
C ALA A 56 7.74 2.59 0.79
N ALA A 57 6.77 2.44 -0.10
CA ALA A 57 6.61 3.30 -1.27
C ALA A 57 6.44 4.79 -0.90
N LYS A 58 5.60 5.08 0.09
CA LYS A 58 5.38 6.44 0.59
C LYS A 58 6.65 7.04 1.21
N CYS A 59 7.39 6.26 2.00
CA CYS A 59 8.66 6.70 2.56
C CYS A 59 9.69 6.99 1.46
N ALA A 60 9.79 6.12 0.44
CA ALA A 60 10.70 6.31 -0.68
C ALA A 60 10.36 7.57 -1.49
N ALA A 61 9.07 7.83 -1.72
CA ALA A 61 8.61 9.05 -2.39
C ALA A 61 8.91 10.30 -1.55
N LYS A 62 8.73 10.24 -0.22
CA LYS A 62 9.06 11.33 0.70
C LYS A 62 10.55 11.66 0.71
N LEU A 63 11.42 10.65 0.53
CA LEU A 63 12.86 10.83 0.35
C LEU A 63 13.25 11.33 -1.05
N GLY A 64 12.33 11.37 -2.01
CA GLY A 64 12.64 11.71 -3.40
C GLY A 64 13.45 10.65 -4.14
N LYS A 65 13.36 9.37 -3.73
CA LYS A 65 14.02 8.27 -4.45
C LYS A 65 13.44 8.13 -5.85
N GLU A 66 14.31 8.11 -6.86
CA GLU A 66 13.90 8.02 -8.27
C GLU A 66 13.08 6.76 -8.57
N ASN A 67 13.32 5.66 -7.85
CA ASN A 67 12.64 4.38 -8.03
C ASN A 67 11.38 4.21 -7.16
N ALA A 68 10.86 5.26 -6.51
CA ALA A 68 9.67 5.15 -5.65
C ALA A 68 8.43 4.64 -6.42
N PHE A 69 8.35 4.90 -7.72
CA PHE A 69 7.28 4.42 -8.59
C PHE A 69 7.22 2.89 -8.67
N GLU A 70 8.37 2.19 -8.58
CA GLU A 70 8.40 0.72 -8.60
C GLU A 70 7.74 0.13 -7.36
N TYR A 71 7.98 0.73 -6.19
CA TYR A 71 7.35 0.31 -4.95
C TYR A 71 5.84 0.57 -4.97
N PHE A 72 5.39 1.68 -5.56
CA PHE A 72 3.96 1.92 -5.74
C PHE A 72 3.33 0.91 -6.70
N ARG A 73 3.98 0.57 -7.81
CA ARG A 73 3.48 -0.45 -8.74
C ARG A 73 3.35 -1.81 -8.05
N GLU A 74 4.37 -2.21 -7.28
CA GLU A 74 4.38 -3.47 -6.55
C GLU A 74 3.34 -3.49 -5.40
N ALA A 75 3.15 -2.37 -4.69
CA ALA A 75 2.05 -2.24 -3.73
C ALA A 75 0.68 -2.39 -4.40
N GLY A 76 0.51 -1.79 -5.59
CA GLY A 76 -0.69 -1.94 -6.41
C GLY A 76 -0.99 -3.41 -6.73
N ARG A 77 0.02 -4.15 -7.20
CA ARG A 77 -0.11 -5.58 -7.52
C ARG A 77 -0.55 -6.39 -6.31
N LYS A 78 0.08 -6.17 -5.15
CA LYS A 78 -0.27 -6.89 -3.92
C LYS A 78 -1.70 -6.60 -3.43
N TYR A 79 -2.18 -5.36 -3.60
CA TYR A 79 -3.57 -5.05 -3.29
C TYR A 79 -4.55 -5.69 -4.29
N GLU A 80 -4.20 -5.81 -5.58
CA GLU A 80 -5.01 -6.58 -6.52
C GLU A 80 -5.03 -8.06 -6.15
N GLU A 81 -3.89 -8.68 -5.88
CA GLU A 81 -3.79 -10.07 -5.44
C GLU A 81 -4.63 -10.32 -4.17
N TYR A 82 -4.57 -9.39 -3.20
CA TYR A 82 -5.41 -9.44 -2.02
C TYR A 82 -6.89 -9.35 -2.38
N GLY A 83 -7.29 -8.38 -3.22
CA GLY A 83 -8.68 -8.23 -3.66
C GLY A 83 -9.20 -9.47 -4.40
N ASP A 84 -8.40 -10.05 -5.30
CA ASP A 84 -8.73 -11.27 -6.04
C ASP A 84 -8.90 -12.46 -5.06
N SER A 85 -8.10 -12.53 -3.99
CA SER A 85 -8.14 -13.63 -3.01
C SER A 85 -9.39 -13.64 -2.13
N ILE A 86 -10.01 -12.49 -1.89
CA ILE A 86 -11.15 -12.34 -0.98
C ILE A 86 -12.47 -11.97 -1.68
N MET A 87 -12.50 -11.89 -3.01
CA MET A 87 -13.68 -11.41 -3.76
C MET A 87 -14.96 -12.21 -3.52
N ASN A 88 -14.85 -13.52 -3.30
CA ASN A 88 -16.01 -14.40 -3.04
C ASN A 88 -16.44 -14.40 -1.57
N ILE A 89 -15.59 -13.89 -0.67
CA ILE A 89 -15.83 -13.88 0.78
C ILE A 89 -16.34 -12.50 1.21
N SER A 90 -15.69 -11.45 0.73
CA SER A 90 -16.04 -10.05 1.02
C SER A 90 -15.87 -9.19 -0.23
N PRO A 91 -16.92 -9.07 -1.07
CA PRO A 91 -16.92 -8.21 -2.24
C PRO A 91 -16.58 -6.74 -1.91
N ASN A 92 -17.09 -6.21 -0.80
CA ASN A 92 -16.83 -4.83 -0.37
C ASN A 92 -15.35 -4.61 -0.01
N SER A 93 -14.75 -5.54 0.75
CA SER A 93 -13.32 -5.46 1.07
C SER A 93 -12.45 -5.61 -0.18
N SER A 94 -12.89 -6.40 -1.16
CA SER A 94 -12.18 -6.58 -2.43
C SER A 94 -12.27 -5.34 -3.30
N ALA A 95 -13.44 -4.71 -3.39
CA ALA A 95 -13.60 -3.43 -4.05
C ALA A 95 -12.75 -2.33 -3.39
N TRP A 96 -12.66 -2.32 -2.05
CA TRP A 96 -11.74 -1.45 -1.34
C TRP A 96 -10.29 -1.71 -1.72
N ALA A 97 -9.84 -2.98 -1.74
CA ALA A 97 -8.48 -3.34 -2.13
C ALA A 97 -8.14 -2.87 -3.55
N TYR A 98 -9.04 -3.09 -4.51
CA TYR A 98 -8.87 -2.60 -5.88
C TYR A 98 -8.84 -1.07 -5.98
N LYS A 99 -9.63 -0.35 -5.18
CA LYS A 99 -9.54 1.12 -5.11
C LYS A 99 -8.18 1.58 -4.58
N ILE A 100 -7.59 0.86 -3.62
CA ILE A 100 -6.22 1.16 -3.15
C ILE A 100 -5.19 0.81 -4.22
N ALA A 101 -5.33 -0.32 -4.91
CA ALA A 101 -4.45 -0.70 -6.02
C ALA A 101 -4.45 0.37 -7.12
N SER A 102 -5.63 0.85 -7.53
CA SER A 102 -5.77 1.93 -8.51
C SER A 102 -5.03 3.21 -8.10
N LYS A 103 -5.08 3.60 -6.82
CA LYS A 103 -4.30 4.74 -6.32
C LYS A 103 -2.80 4.50 -6.38
N CYS A 104 -2.37 3.29 -6.04
CA CYS A 104 -0.95 2.92 -6.11
C CYS A 104 -0.44 2.97 -7.55
N TYR A 105 -1.18 2.42 -8.50
CA TYR A 105 -0.84 2.50 -9.92
C TYR A 105 -0.82 3.94 -10.44
N ASN A 106 -1.77 4.79 -10.01
CA ASN A 106 -1.73 6.22 -10.30
C ASN A 106 -0.44 6.89 -9.79
N TRP A 107 -0.03 6.61 -8.55
CA TRP A 107 1.24 7.12 -8.01
C TRP A 107 2.47 6.55 -8.73
N ALA A 108 2.36 5.36 -9.31
CA ALA A 108 3.39 4.77 -10.16
C ALA A 108 3.41 5.30 -11.61
N GLY A 109 2.43 6.12 -12.00
CA GLY A 109 2.26 6.58 -13.39
C GLY A 109 1.66 5.53 -14.34
N ASP A 110 1.13 4.43 -13.82
CA ASP A 110 0.57 3.32 -14.60
C ASP A 110 -0.95 3.47 -14.77
N GLN A 111 -1.36 4.40 -15.65
CA GLN A 111 -2.77 4.72 -15.87
C GLN A 111 -3.60 3.51 -16.30
N LYS A 112 -3.04 2.66 -17.17
CA LYS A 112 -3.74 1.46 -17.66
C LYS A 112 -4.05 0.48 -16.52
N ALA A 113 -3.08 0.19 -15.65
CA ALA A 113 -3.31 -0.65 -14.49
C ALA A 113 -4.29 0.00 -13.50
N ALA A 114 -4.18 1.31 -13.31
CA ALA A 114 -5.06 2.07 -12.43
C ALA A 114 -6.54 1.98 -12.86
N ASP A 115 -6.81 2.16 -14.16
CA ASP A 115 -8.16 2.07 -14.73
C ASP A 115 -8.73 0.65 -14.65
N ASN A 116 -7.89 -0.37 -14.90
CA ASN A 116 -8.31 -1.76 -14.80
C ASN A 116 -8.70 -2.15 -13.38
N ALA A 117 -7.89 -1.77 -12.39
CA ALA A 117 -8.21 -1.99 -10.98
C ALA A 117 -9.50 -1.26 -10.58
N LEU A 118 -9.68 -0.01 -11.04
CA LEU A 118 -10.89 0.75 -10.74
C LEU A 118 -12.15 0.08 -11.33
N LYS A 119 -12.09 -0.38 -12.58
CA LYS A 119 -13.18 -1.14 -13.22
C LYS A 119 -13.55 -2.40 -12.43
N LYS A 120 -12.56 -3.13 -11.91
CA LYS A 120 -12.83 -4.29 -11.03
C LYS A 120 -13.61 -3.86 -9.77
N ALA A 121 -13.24 -2.74 -9.15
CA ALA A 121 -13.95 -2.23 -7.97
C ALA A 121 -15.40 -1.83 -8.29
N GLU A 122 -15.61 -1.10 -9.37
CA GLU A 122 -16.93 -0.62 -9.80
C GLU A 122 -17.86 -1.79 -10.12
N PHE A 123 -17.36 -2.78 -10.86
CA PHE A 123 -18.12 -4.00 -11.18
C PHE A 123 -18.56 -4.77 -9.93
N LEU A 124 -17.70 -4.86 -8.91
CA LEU A 124 -18.08 -5.50 -7.65
C LEU A 124 -19.15 -4.71 -6.90
N LEU A 125 -19.02 -3.39 -6.82
CA LEU A 125 -19.99 -2.55 -6.11
C LEU A 125 -21.36 -2.51 -6.80
N GLU A 126 -21.37 -2.48 -8.13
CA GLU A 126 -22.61 -2.57 -8.92
C GLU A 126 -23.36 -3.88 -8.62
N LYS A 127 -22.64 -5.00 -8.55
CA LYS A 127 -23.22 -6.31 -8.20
C LYS A 127 -23.73 -6.41 -6.76
N VAL A 128 -23.15 -5.66 -5.84
CA VAL A 128 -23.54 -5.65 -4.41
C VAL A 128 -24.71 -4.68 -4.15
N GLY A 129 -25.05 -3.82 -5.10
CA GLY A 129 -26.20 -2.90 -5.00
C GLY A 129 -25.94 -1.68 -4.12
N GLU A 130 -24.69 -1.39 -3.76
CA GLU A 130 -24.31 -0.14 -3.08
C GLU A 130 -24.27 1.02 -4.09
N LYS A 131 -24.99 2.12 -3.80
CA LYS A 131 -24.89 3.37 -4.56
C LYS A 131 -23.44 3.87 -4.50
N VAL A 132 -22.76 3.86 -5.65
CA VAL A 132 -21.39 4.32 -5.81
C VAL A 132 -21.28 5.79 -5.42
N GLU A 133 -20.80 6.09 -4.21
CA GLU A 133 -20.33 7.43 -3.87
C GLU A 133 -19.08 7.74 -4.71
N ARG A 134 -19.18 8.77 -5.56
CA ARG A 134 -18.06 9.28 -6.37
C ARG A 134 -16.88 9.60 -5.46
N TYR A 135 -15.80 8.84 -5.61
CA TYR A 135 -14.57 9.05 -4.87
C TYR A 135 -13.87 10.34 -5.35
N PHE A 136 -13.76 11.32 -4.46
CA PHE A 136 -12.89 12.48 -4.66
C PHE A 136 -11.48 12.17 -4.08
N PRO A 137 -10.40 12.30 -4.86
CA PRO A 137 -9.05 12.08 -4.35
C PRO A 137 -8.70 13.15 -3.30
N LEU A 138 -8.36 12.71 -2.09
CA LEU A 138 -7.94 13.56 -0.96
C LEU A 138 -6.53 14.15 -1.14
N PHE A 139 -5.78 13.71 -2.16
CA PHE A 139 -4.42 14.17 -2.43
C PHE A 139 -4.24 14.46 -3.92
N LYS A 140 -3.51 15.54 -4.23
CA LYS A 140 -3.11 15.86 -5.61
C LYS A 140 -2.20 14.77 -6.18
N GLN A 141 -2.33 14.52 -7.49
CA GLN A 141 -1.43 13.69 -8.27
C GLN A 141 0.01 14.19 -8.11
N TYR A 142 0.98 13.27 -8.03
CA TYR A 142 2.37 13.63 -8.06
C TYR A 142 2.70 14.19 -9.46
N THR A 143 3.11 15.46 -9.52
CA THR A 143 3.63 16.10 -10.72
C THR A 143 5.13 16.28 -10.51
N SER A 144 5.94 15.76 -11.42
CA SER A 144 7.37 16.03 -11.42
C SER A 144 7.59 17.47 -11.87
N LYS A 145 8.50 18.21 -11.22
CA LYS A 145 8.84 19.61 -11.52
C LYS A 145 9.44 19.86 -12.93
N LYS A 146 9.35 18.90 -13.85
CA LYS A 146 9.89 19.02 -15.21
C LYS A 146 8.89 19.60 -16.23
N ASP A 147 7.62 19.74 -15.88
CA ASP A 147 6.58 20.28 -16.78
C ASP A 147 6.23 21.77 -16.51
N GLU A 148 7.07 22.50 -15.77
CA GLU A 148 7.08 23.97 -15.79
C GLU A 148 8.23 24.44 -16.68
N LYS A 149 7.98 24.51 -17.98
CA LYS A 149 8.70 25.36 -18.94
C LYS A 149 7.73 26.01 -19.91
#